data_AF-A0A535JIL7-F1
#
_entry.id   AF-A0A535JIL7-F1
#
_cell.length_a   1.000
_cell.length_b   1.000
_cell.length_c   1.000
_cell.angle_alpha   90.00
_cell.angle_beta   90.00
_cell.angle_gamma   90.00
#
_symmetry.space_group_name_H-M   'P 1'
#
loop_
_entity.id
_entity.type
_entity.pdbx_description
1 polymer ?
#
loop_
_entity_poly.entity_id
_entity_poly.type
_entity_poly.pdbx_seq_one_letter_code
_entity_poly.pdbx_strand_id
1 'polypeptide(L)'
;MRCDHCANDVPDGVFCTRCGAHQGTTGELRGARSREHNYAAHPSEPVVQPSVFTTLFPHLGRQKVHEFRWAFAVGIAGIVVLYGAGLIAAAILVAIFLVPVLYLIYLYEAQVYRDAPATVLGFTIGGGVVIGLVVTLIERAVYNPYSGVGNPLRGAGLAAGTLLFLGVLVPVVQEVLKPLPALFLPNRADFPETVDGVVFGIAAGIGF
;
A
#
# COMPACT_ATOMS: atom_id res chain seq x y z
N MET A 1 -32.77 -0.13 -14.88
CA MET A 1 -33.83 0.70 -14.26
C MET A 1 -33.94 2.09 -14.91
N ARG A 2 -35.10 2.76 -14.83
CA ARG A 2 -35.22 4.18 -15.22
C ARG A 2 -34.93 5.05 -14.01
N CYS A 3 -34.05 6.04 -14.15
CA CYS A 3 -33.66 6.91 -13.03
C CYS A 3 -34.72 7.98 -12.75
N ASP A 4 -35.23 8.06 -11.52
CA ASP A 4 -36.26 9.03 -11.12
C ASP A 4 -35.80 10.51 -11.13
N HIS A 5 -34.48 10.76 -11.15
CA HIS A 5 -33.93 12.12 -11.12
C HIS A 5 -33.59 12.70 -12.50
N CYS A 6 -33.30 11.87 -13.49
CA CYS A 6 -32.98 12.33 -14.85
C CYS A 6 -33.82 11.66 -15.93
N ALA A 7 -34.79 10.83 -15.55
CA ALA A 7 -35.72 10.12 -16.43
C ALA A 7 -35.06 9.37 -17.59
N ASN A 8 -33.83 8.89 -17.41
CA ASN A 8 -33.11 8.13 -18.42
C ASN A 8 -32.97 6.68 -18.00
N ASP A 9 -33.00 5.80 -18.99
CA ASP A 9 -32.73 4.38 -18.80
C ASP A 9 -31.23 4.20 -18.57
N VAL A 10 -30.91 3.56 -17.45
CA VAL A 10 -29.54 3.32 -17.00
C VAL A 10 -29.44 1.90 -16.44
N PRO A 11 -28.22 1.32 -16.46
CA PRO A 11 -27.97 0.03 -15.83
C PRO A 11 -28.38 0.05 -14.34
N ASP A 12 -28.69 -1.13 -13.81
CA ASP A 12 -28.96 -1.26 -12.36
C ASP A 12 -27.69 -0.97 -11.56
N GLY A 13 -27.81 -0.08 -10.58
CA GLY A 13 -26.70 0.30 -9.72
C GLY A 13 -27.16 1.06 -8.48
N VAL A 14 -26.24 1.31 -7.55
CA VAL A 14 -26.51 2.17 -6.39
C VAL A 14 -26.61 3.63 -6.81
N PHE A 15 -25.98 3.98 -7.93
CA PHE A 15 -26.02 5.34 -8.48
C PHE A 15 -26.24 5.35 -9.98
N CYS A 16 -26.93 6.40 -10.44
CA CYS A 16 -27.13 6.66 -11.86
C CYS A 16 -25.81 7.02 -12.55
N THR A 17 -25.44 6.26 -13.57
CA THR A 17 -24.22 6.49 -14.38
C THR A 17 -24.25 7.79 -15.17
N ARG A 18 -25.45 8.36 -15.39
CA ARG A 18 -25.64 9.59 -16.18
C ARG A 18 -25.68 10.85 -15.34
N CYS A 19 -26.53 10.90 -14.32
CA CYS A 19 -26.74 12.10 -13.50
C CYS A 19 -26.08 12.03 -12.13
N GLY A 20 -25.51 10.89 -11.75
CA GLY A 20 -24.82 10.70 -10.48
C GLY A 20 -25.74 10.52 -9.27
N ALA A 21 -27.06 10.61 -9.41
CA ALA A 21 -27.97 10.51 -8.28
C ALA A 21 -28.00 9.10 -7.66
N HIS A 22 -28.17 9.02 -6.33
CA HIS A 22 -28.34 7.74 -5.63
C HIS A 22 -29.67 7.10 -6.06
N GLN A 23 -29.61 5.87 -6.56
CA GLN A 23 -30.77 5.10 -7.01
C GLN A 23 -31.31 4.33 -5.80
N GLY A 24 -32.30 4.90 -5.11
CA GLY A 24 -32.87 4.33 -3.87
C GLY A 24 -33.38 5.36 -2.88
N THR A 25 -33.02 6.64 -3.05
CA THR A 25 -33.58 7.77 -2.30
C THR A 25 -34.76 8.40 -3.05
N THR A 26 -35.70 7.56 -3.48
CA THR A 26 -36.89 7.98 -4.23
C THR A 26 -37.71 8.95 -3.38
N GLY A 27 -37.70 10.24 -3.73
CA GLY A 27 -38.44 11.30 -3.04
C GLY A 27 -37.57 12.45 -2.49
N GLU A 28 -36.25 12.30 -2.43
CA GLU A 28 -35.35 13.40 -2.03
C GLU A 28 -35.09 14.34 -3.22
N LEU A 29 -35.91 15.38 -3.35
CA LEU A 29 -35.81 16.39 -4.42
C LEU A 29 -34.57 17.31 -4.27
N ARG A 30 -34.05 17.45 -3.05
CA ARG A 30 -32.84 18.23 -2.74
C ARG A 30 -31.73 17.31 -2.30
N GLY A 31 -30.56 17.46 -2.92
CA GLY A 31 -29.36 16.75 -2.50
C GLY A 31 -29.17 15.33 -3.04
N ALA A 32 -30.11 14.77 -3.81
CA ALA A 32 -29.91 13.45 -4.44
C ALA A 32 -28.67 13.38 -5.36
N ARG A 33 -28.25 14.53 -5.91
CA ARG A 33 -26.98 14.68 -6.64
C ARG A 33 -25.81 15.05 -5.73
N SER A 34 -26.05 15.62 -4.55
CA SER A 34 -24.99 15.93 -3.58
C SER A 34 -24.58 14.65 -2.88
N ARG A 35 -23.45 14.10 -3.32
CA ARG A 35 -22.88 12.86 -2.78
C ARG A 35 -22.04 13.08 -1.52
N GLU A 36 -22.29 14.14 -0.76
CA GLU A 36 -21.44 14.52 0.37
C GLU A 36 -21.21 13.35 1.35
N HIS A 37 -22.20 12.47 1.50
CA HIS A 37 -22.16 11.32 2.41
C HIS A 37 -22.05 9.93 1.76
N ASN A 38 -22.02 9.84 0.42
CA ASN A 38 -22.09 8.55 -0.28
C ASN A 38 -21.06 8.46 -1.44
N TYR A 39 -19.96 7.73 -1.22
CA TYR A 39 -18.89 7.49 -2.18
C TYR A 39 -19.25 6.38 -3.17
N ALA A 40 -18.84 6.52 -4.44
CA ALA A 40 -19.25 5.59 -5.50
C ALA A 40 -18.76 4.15 -5.27
N ALA A 41 -17.52 3.99 -4.80
CA ALA A 41 -16.95 2.67 -4.53
C ALA A 41 -17.35 2.12 -3.15
N HIS A 42 -17.74 3.00 -2.21
CA HIS A 42 -18.21 2.61 -0.88
C HIS A 42 -19.40 3.49 -0.45
N PRO A 43 -20.65 3.10 -0.78
CA PRO A 43 -21.82 3.96 -0.65
C PRO A 43 -22.15 4.44 0.76
N SER A 44 -21.57 3.83 1.80
CA SER A 44 -21.76 4.23 3.19
C SER A 44 -20.68 5.20 3.73
N GLU A 45 -19.86 5.78 2.86
CA GLU A 45 -18.74 6.64 3.23
C GLU A 45 -18.84 8.02 2.55
N PRO A 46 -18.56 9.13 3.26
CA PRO A 46 -18.64 10.46 2.68
C PRO A 46 -17.57 10.72 1.61
N VAL A 47 -17.97 11.42 0.53
CA VAL A 47 -17.05 11.83 -0.55
C VAL A 47 -15.99 12.82 -0.06
N VAL A 48 -16.32 13.62 0.95
CA VAL A 48 -15.41 14.61 1.55
C VAL A 48 -14.35 13.99 2.46
N GLN A 49 -14.47 12.71 2.83
CA GLN A 49 -13.50 12.05 3.67
C GLN A 49 -13.29 10.59 3.21
N PRO A 50 -12.53 10.38 2.11
CA PRO A 50 -12.10 9.03 1.77
C PRO A 50 -11.28 8.47 2.93
N SER A 51 -11.69 7.36 3.55
CA SER A 51 -10.86 6.73 4.58
C SER A 51 -9.63 6.12 3.93
N VAL A 52 -8.53 6.21 4.67
CA VAL A 52 -7.25 5.60 4.31
C VAL A 52 -7.43 4.10 4.02
N PHE A 53 -8.29 3.41 4.77
CA PHE A 53 -8.48 1.96 4.62
C PHE A 53 -9.30 1.57 3.41
N THR A 54 -10.42 2.24 3.13
CA THR A 54 -11.24 1.92 1.94
C THR A 54 -10.57 2.38 0.65
N THR A 55 -9.69 3.38 0.73
CA THR A 55 -8.84 3.83 -0.38
C THR A 55 -7.70 2.84 -0.65
N LEU A 56 -7.01 2.36 0.38
CA LEU A 56 -5.90 1.41 0.23
C LEU A 56 -6.38 -0.02 -0.10
N PHE A 57 -7.57 -0.40 0.37
CA PHE A 57 -8.11 -1.76 0.26
C PHE A 57 -9.52 -1.77 -0.35
N PRO A 58 -9.68 -1.38 -1.64
CA PRO A 58 -11.00 -1.15 -2.25
C PRO A 58 -11.86 -2.42 -2.38
N HIS A 59 -11.24 -3.60 -2.45
CA HIS A 59 -11.93 -4.89 -2.60
C HIS A 59 -12.27 -5.57 -1.27
N LEU A 60 -11.94 -4.95 -0.12
CA LEU A 60 -12.14 -5.58 1.18
C LEU A 60 -13.62 -5.50 1.60
N GLY A 61 -14.25 -6.64 1.84
CA GLY A 61 -15.65 -6.71 2.26
C GLY A 61 -15.90 -5.93 3.57
N ARG A 62 -17.09 -5.34 3.69
CA ARG A 62 -17.47 -4.42 4.80
C ARG A 62 -17.16 -4.95 6.20
N GLN A 63 -17.37 -6.25 6.44
CA GLN A 63 -17.11 -6.88 7.74
C GLN A 63 -15.60 -7.01 8.03
N LYS A 64 -14.80 -7.25 6.99
CA LYS A 64 -13.34 -7.44 7.09
C LYS A 64 -12.59 -6.12 7.27
N VAL A 65 -13.12 -5.00 6.77
CA VAL A 65 -12.53 -3.67 7.01
C VAL A 65 -12.40 -3.37 8.50
N HIS A 66 -13.36 -3.82 9.33
CA HIS A 66 -13.28 -3.63 10.78
C HIS A 66 -12.15 -4.45 11.42
N GLU A 67 -11.96 -5.71 10.99
CA GLU A 67 -10.88 -6.58 11.44
C GLU A 67 -9.51 -5.96 11.13
N PHE A 68 -9.31 -5.42 9.93
CA PHE A 68 -8.07 -4.77 9.52
C PHE A 68 -7.78 -3.48 10.30
N ARG A 69 -8.82 -2.67 10.57
CA ARG A 69 -8.68 -1.47 11.40
C ARG A 69 -8.23 -1.81 12.81
N TRP A 70 -8.78 -2.87 13.40
CA TRP A 70 -8.34 -3.36 14.70
C TRP A 70 -6.93 -3.91 14.66
N ALA A 71 -6.58 -4.72 13.67
CA ALA A 71 -5.23 -5.24 13.51
C ALA A 71 -4.19 -4.10 13.41
N PHE A 72 -4.49 -3.06 12.63
CA PHE A 72 -3.64 -1.88 12.53
C PHE A 72 -3.54 -1.11 13.86
N ALA A 73 -4.67 -0.87 14.54
CA ALA A 73 -4.70 -0.19 15.83
C ALA A 73 -3.92 -0.96 16.92
N VAL A 74 -4.05 -2.29 16.94
CA VAL A 74 -3.28 -3.17 17.82
C VAL A 74 -1.79 -3.11 17.48
N GLY A 75 -1.43 -3.08 16.21
CA GLY A 75 -0.04 -2.88 15.77
C GLY A 75 0.55 -1.57 16.28
N ILE A 76 -0.17 -0.45 16.11
CA ILE A 76 0.23 0.86 16.65
C ILE A 76 0.36 0.81 18.17
N ALA A 77 -0.62 0.24 18.86
CA ALA A 77 -0.57 0.12 20.32
C ALA A 77 0.67 -0.70 20.75
N GLY A 78 0.97 -1.80 20.05
CA GLY A 78 2.18 -2.59 20.26
C GLY A 78 3.46 -1.77 20.11
N ILE A 79 3.56 -0.94 19.06
CA ILE A 79 4.70 -0.04 18.85
C ILE A 79 4.85 0.95 20.02
N VAL A 80 3.75 1.57 20.46
CA VAL A 80 3.75 2.51 21.58
C VAL A 80 4.19 1.83 22.89
N VAL A 81 3.69 0.62 23.15
CA VAL A 81 4.07 -0.16 24.35
C VAL A 81 5.55 -0.54 24.29
N LEU A 82 6.04 -1.04 23.16
CA LEU A 82 7.47 -1.40 22.99
C LEU A 82 8.37 -0.17 23.15
N TYR A 83 7.97 0.97 22.58
CA TYR A 83 8.67 2.23 22.74
C TYR A 83 8.70 2.68 24.21
N GLY A 84 7.55 2.65 24.90
CA GLY A 84 7.45 2.97 26.33
C GLY A 84 8.26 2.04 27.23
N ALA A 85 8.41 0.78 26.84
CA ALA A 85 9.26 -0.21 27.52
C ALA A 85 10.76 -0.04 27.22
N GLY A 86 11.15 0.92 26.38
CA GLY A 86 12.54 1.14 25.96
C GLY A 86 13.06 0.14 24.92
N LEU A 87 12.21 -0.73 24.37
CA LEU A 87 12.55 -1.72 23.34
C LEU A 87 12.49 -1.10 21.93
N ILE A 88 13.29 -0.06 21.70
CA ILE A 88 13.21 0.77 20.48
C ILE A 88 13.45 -0.07 19.21
N ALA A 89 14.44 -0.98 19.23
CA ALA A 89 14.72 -1.83 18.08
C ALA A 89 13.52 -2.73 17.72
N ALA A 90 12.85 -3.31 18.72
CA ALA A 90 11.65 -4.10 18.50
C ALA A 90 10.49 -3.24 17.97
N ALA A 91 10.31 -2.02 18.50
CA ALA A 91 9.30 -1.08 18.02
C ALA A 91 9.50 -0.73 16.53
N ILE A 92 10.75 -0.49 16.12
CA ILE A 92 11.10 -0.23 14.72
C ILE A 92 10.78 -1.44 13.83
N LEU A 93 11.15 -2.66 14.25
CA LEU A 93 10.84 -3.87 13.49
C LEU A 93 9.33 -4.03 13.32
N VAL A 94 8.55 -3.87 14.38
CA VAL A 94 7.08 -3.94 14.29
C VAL A 94 6.54 -2.87 13.34
N ALA A 95 7.04 -1.64 13.41
CA ALA A 95 6.63 -0.56 12.52
C ALA A 95 6.92 -0.87 11.04
N ILE A 96 8.10 -1.42 10.73
CA ILE A 96 8.49 -1.81 9.37
C ILE A 96 7.55 -2.89 8.83
N PHE A 97 7.22 -3.91 9.63
CA PHE A 97 6.43 -5.05 9.16
C PHE A 97 4.92 -4.82 9.20
N LEU A 98 4.41 -3.86 9.97
CA LEU A 98 2.97 -3.68 10.20
C LEU A 98 2.17 -3.53 8.89
N VAL A 99 2.56 -2.59 8.04
CA VAL A 99 1.86 -2.31 6.77
C VAL A 99 2.09 -3.43 5.74
N PRO A 100 3.33 -3.89 5.48
CA PRO A 100 3.60 -5.06 4.65
C PRO A 100 2.75 -6.30 4.98
N VAL A 101 2.70 -6.68 6.26
CA VAL A 101 1.97 -7.86 6.70
C VAL A 101 0.48 -7.69 6.50
N LEU A 102 -0.08 -6.52 6.84
CA LEU A 102 -1.48 -6.23 6.56
C LEU A 102 -1.79 -6.30 5.07
N TYR A 103 -0.92 -5.78 4.22
CA TYR A 103 -1.11 -5.87 2.77
C TYR A 103 -1.08 -7.33 2.26
N LEU A 104 -0.19 -8.17 2.78
CA LEU A 104 -0.17 -9.60 2.44
C LEU A 104 -1.43 -10.33 2.90
N ILE A 105 -1.93 -10.02 4.10
CA ILE A 105 -3.22 -10.55 4.58
C ILE A 105 -4.36 -10.08 3.68
N TYR A 106 -4.34 -8.82 3.22
CA TYR A 106 -5.32 -8.30 2.26
C TYR A 106 -5.30 -9.08 0.95
N LEU A 107 -4.12 -9.31 0.35
CA LEU A 107 -4.02 -10.07 -0.89
C LEU A 107 -4.51 -11.51 -0.74
N TYR A 108 -4.26 -12.12 0.41
CA TYR A 108 -4.75 -13.46 0.74
C TYR A 108 -6.29 -13.49 0.89
N GLU A 109 -6.85 -12.54 1.63
CA GLU A 109 -8.29 -12.53 1.96
C GLU A 109 -9.16 -12.04 0.79
N ALA A 110 -8.67 -11.09 0.00
CA ALA A 110 -9.38 -10.54 -1.15
C ALA A 110 -9.51 -11.55 -2.32
N GLN A 111 -8.90 -12.75 -2.21
CA GLN A 111 -9.02 -13.84 -3.20
C GLN A 111 -8.80 -13.36 -4.65
N VAL A 112 -7.88 -12.40 -4.84
CA VAL A 112 -7.67 -11.74 -6.15
C VAL A 112 -7.23 -12.74 -7.22
N TYR A 113 -6.66 -13.89 -6.85
CA TYR A 113 -6.28 -14.94 -7.79
C TYR A 113 -6.58 -16.32 -7.21
N ARG A 114 -7.50 -17.04 -7.82
CA ARG A 114 -7.99 -18.32 -7.30
C ARG A 114 -7.12 -19.53 -7.72
N ASP A 115 -6.34 -19.41 -8.81
CA ASP A 115 -5.77 -20.60 -9.47
C ASP A 115 -4.23 -20.68 -9.63
N ALA A 116 -3.43 -19.60 -9.50
CA ALA A 116 -1.95 -19.70 -9.55
C ALA A 116 -1.07 -18.56 -8.92
N PRO A 117 -1.45 -17.87 -7.82
CA PRO A 117 -0.73 -16.65 -7.41
C PRO A 117 0.45 -16.79 -6.43
N ALA A 118 0.52 -17.86 -5.64
CA ALA A 118 1.47 -17.90 -4.52
C ALA A 118 2.94 -17.91 -4.99
N THR A 119 3.22 -18.60 -6.09
CA THR A 119 4.57 -18.66 -6.69
C THR A 119 4.97 -17.34 -7.32
N VAL A 120 4.05 -16.67 -8.01
CA VAL A 120 4.27 -15.37 -8.65
C VAL A 120 4.47 -14.28 -7.60
N LEU A 121 3.58 -14.22 -6.60
CA LEU A 121 3.69 -13.30 -5.49
C LEU A 121 4.97 -13.56 -4.69
N GLY A 122 5.27 -14.82 -4.39
CA GLY A 122 6.51 -15.24 -3.75
C GLY A 122 7.76 -14.87 -4.55
N PHE A 123 7.72 -14.97 -5.89
CA PHE A 123 8.82 -14.53 -6.75
C PHE A 123 9.00 -13.02 -6.72
N THR A 124 7.93 -12.23 -6.79
CA THR A 124 8.02 -10.76 -6.75
C THR A 124 8.52 -10.26 -5.40
N ILE A 125 7.96 -10.75 -4.29
CA ILE A 125 8.41 -10.43 -2.93
C ILE A 125 9.84 -10.91 -2.71
N GLY A 126 10.11 -12.18 -3.03
CA GLY A 126 11.42 -12.79 -2.86
C GLY A 126 12.49 -12.10 -3.71
N GLY A 127 12.16 -11.72 -4.94
CA GLY A 127 13.03 -10.93 -5.80
C GLY A 127 13.28 -9.54 -5.21
N GLY A 128 12.26 -8.90 -4.64
CA GLY A 128 12.41 -7.65 -3.88
C GLY A 128 13.42 -7.80 -2.75
N VAL A 129 13.23 -8.81 -1.89
CA VAL A 129 14.12 -9.12 -0.76
C VAL A 129 15.55 -9.37 -1.22
N VAL A 130 15.74 -10.17 -2.28
CA VAL A 130 17.07 -10.49 -2.80
C VAL A 130 17.75 -9.23 -3.32
N ILE A 131 17.06 -8.41 -4.12
CA ILE A 131 17.63 -7.18 -4.67
C ILE A 131 17.92 -6.18 -3.56
N GLY A 132 16.99 -5.96 -2.62
CA GLY A 132 17.17 -5.06 -1.48
C GLY A 132 18.36 -5.48 -0.62
N LEU A 133 18.51 -6.77 -0.34
CA LEU A 133 19.64 -7.31 0.40
C LEU A 133 20.96 -7.11 -0.35
N VAL A 134 21.01 -7.42 -1.65
CA VAL A 134 22.20 -7.20 -2.49
C VAL A 134 22.61 -5.74 -2.51
N VAL A 135 21.66 -4.83 -2.72
CA VAL A 135 21.89 -3.37 -2.70
C VAL A 135 22.41 -2.92 -1.34
N THR A 136 21.79 -3.39 -0.25
CA THR A 136 22.22 -3.07 1.13
C THR A 136 23.66 -3.56 1.39
N LEU A 137 24.02 -4.75 0.93
CA LEU A 137 25.38 -5.28 1.07
C LEU A 137 26.39 -4.47 0.25
N ILE A 138 26.05 -4.08 -0.98
CA ILE A 138 26.89 -3.22 -1.82
C ILE A 138 27.08 -1.85 -1.17
N GLU A 139 26.00 -1.22 -0.71
CA GLU A 139 26.06 0.08 -0.01
C GLU A 139 26.96 0.01 1.22
N ARG A 140 26.82 -1.05 2.02
CA ARG A 140 27.67 -1.25 3.21
C ARG A 140 29.14 -1.48 2.85
N ALA A 141 29.42 -2.13 1.72
CA ALA A 141 30.78 -2.35 1.24
C ALA A 141 31.42 -1.06 0.71
N VAL A 142 30.64 -0.20 0.05
CA VAL A 142 31.08 1.10 -0.48
C VAL A 142 31.19 2.17 0.61
N TYR A 143 30.26 2.18 1.56
CA TYR A 143 30.19 3.12 2.67
C TYR A 143 29.94 2.38 3.98
N ASN A 144 30.98 2.25 4.81
CA ASN A 144 30.86 1.68 6.14
C ASN A 144 30.89 2.78 7.21
N PRO A 145 29.73 3.22 7.74
CA PRO A 145 29.68 4.26 8.76
C PRO A 145 30.35 3.86 10.08
N TYR A 146 30.73 2.59 10.24
CA TYR A 146 31.37 2.06 11.45
C TYR A 146 32.89 1.88 11.33
N SER A 147 33.52 2.39 10.26
CA SER A 147 34.98 2.35 10.12
C SER A 147 35.63 3.35 11.10
N GLY A 148 35.79 2.92 12.36
CA GLY A 148 36.41 3.69 13.44
C GLY A 148 35.39 4.32 14.38
N VAL A 149 34.98 3.59 15.42
CA VAL A 149 34.17 4.12 16.52
C VAL A 149 35.04 5.06 17.37
N GLY A 150 35.24 6.28 16.89
CA GLY A 150 35.69 7.44 17.66
C GLY A 150 34.51 8.27 18.17
N ASN A 151 34.75 9.18 19.11
CA ASN A 151 33.73 10.02 19.75
C ASN A 151 32.75 10.65 18.73
N PRO A 152 31.43 10.33 18.77
CA PRO A 152 30.43 10.80 17.80
C PRO A 152 30.22 12.32 17.81
N LEU A 153 30.78 13.03 18.78
CA LEU A 153 30.71 14.49 18.91
C LEU A 153 31.95 15.22 18.38
N ARG A 154 33.01 14.50 17.93
CA ARG A 154 34.20 15.12 17.33
C ARG A 154 34.02 15.26 15.82
N GLY A 155 33.83 16.50 15.37
CA GLY A 155 33.84 16.83 13.94
C GLY A 155 32.58 16.41 13.19
N ALA A 156 31.40 16.79 13.71
CA ALA A 156 30.10 16.65 13.04
C ALA A 156 30.03 17.54 11.79
N GLY A 157 30.80 17.20 10.76
CA GLY A 157 30.73 17.77 9.43
C GLY A 157 30.31 16.66 8.47
N LEU A 158 29.09 16.74 7.95
CA LEU A 158 28.65 15.86 6.88
C LEU A 158 29.24 16.40 5.57
N ALA A 159 30.14 15.63 4.96
CA ALA A 159 30.65 15.99 3.64
C ALA A 159 29.47 16.05 2.65
N ALA A 160 29.38 17.13 1.87
CA ALA A 160 28.32 17.30 0.88
C ALA A 160 28.24 16.11 -0.10
N GLY A 161 29.39 15.50 -0.42
CA GLY A 161 29.46 14.27 -1.21
C GLY A 161 28.74 13.09 -0.56
N THR A 162 28.91 12.88 0.75
CA THR A 162 28.23 11.81 1.50
C THR A 162 26.71 12.05 1.55
N LEU A 163 26.29 13.31 1.73
CA LEU A 163 24.88 13.68 1.69
C LEU A 163 24.25 13.43 0.32
N LEU A 164 24.93 13.80 -0.77
CA LEU A 164 24.44 13.54 -2.13
C LEU A 164 24.44 12.04 -2.45
N PHE A 165 25.45 11.30 -1.99
CA PHE A 165 25.53 9.87 -2.20
C PHE A 165 24.40 9.12 -1.47
N LEU A 166 24.27 9.31 -0.15
CA LEU A 166 23.26 8.60 0.66
C LEU A 166 21.85 9.16 0.50
N GLY A 167 21.71 10.47 0.27
CA GLY A 167 20.42 11.15 0.21
C GLY A 167 19.81 11.23 -1.18
N VAL A 168 20.60 11.05 -2.25
CA VAL A 168 20.10 11.19 -3.63
C VAL A 168 20.47 9.97 -4.47
N LEU A 169 21.76 9.67 -4.64
CA LEU A 169 22.18 8.62 -5.56
C LEU A 169 21.66 7.25 -5.12
N VAL A 170 21.85 6.89 -3.86
CA VAL A 170 21.39 5.62 -3.29
C VAL A 170 19.87 5.45 -3.45
N PRO A 171 19.01 6.39 -2.99
CA PRO A 171 17.56 6.28 -3.18
C PRO A 171 17.14 6.17 -4.65
N VAL A 172 17.77 6.93 -5.56
CA VAL A 172 17.46 6.85 -7.00
C VAL A 172 17.77 5.45 -7.55
N VAL A 173 18.92 4.89 -7.19
CA VAL A 173 19.28 3.51 -7.58
C VAL A 173 18.28 2.52 -6.99
N GLN A 174 17.93 2.64 -5.71
CA GLN A 174 16.95 1.77 -5.06
C GLN A 174 15.58 1.83 -5.76
N GLU A 175 15.06 3.02 -6.09
CA GLU A 175 13.77 3.19 -6.79
C GLU A 175 13.79 2.59 -8.20
N VAL A 176 14.91 2.68 -8.92
CA VAL A 176 15.05 2.04 -10.25
C VAL A 176 15.12 0.51 -10.13
N LEU A 177 15.71 -0.02 -9.06
CA LEU A 177 15.89 -1.45 -8.85
C LEU A 177 14.65 -2.15 -8.27
N LYS A 178 13.86 -1.46 -7.45
CA LYS A 178 12.62 -1.97 -6.82
C LYS A 178 11.65 -2.68 -7.78
N PRO A 179 11.31 -2.15 -8.97
CA PRO A 179 10.33 -2.79 -9.85
C PRO A 179 10.88 -3.98 -10.63
N LEU A 180 12.18 -4.25 -10.62
CA LEU A 180 12.79 -5.30 -11.45
C LEU A 180 12.18 -6.69 -11.26
N PRO A 181 11.86 -7.18 -10.04
CA PRO A 181 11.22 -8.48 -9.86
C PRO A 181 9.87 -8.60 -10.58
N ALA A 182 9.08 -7.52 -10.60
CA ALA A 182 7.81 -7.47 -11.29
C ALA A 182 7.98 -7.38 -12.81
N LEU A 183 9.02 -6.69 -13.29
CA LEU A 183 9.32 -6.56 -14.72
C LEU A 183 9.84 -7.87 -15.33
N PHE A 184 10.65 -8.62 -14.59
CA PHE A 184 11.28 -9.87 -15.03
C PHE A 184 10.50 -11.14 -14.65
N LEU A 185 9.21 -11.00 -14.32
CA LEU A 185 8.38 -12.15 -13.99
C LEU A 185 8.26 -13.11 -15.20
N PRO A 186 8.74 -14.37 -15.10
CA PRO A 186 8.55 -15.37 -16.13
C PRO A 186 7.07 -15.77 -16.14
N ASN A 187 6.39 -15.62 -17.29
CA ASN A 187 4.93 -15.80 -17.48
C ASN A 187 4.05 -14.58 -17.20
N ARG A 188 4.60 -13.36 -17.29
CA ARG A 188 3.80 -12.13 -17.26
C ARG A 188 2.65 -12.10 -18.29
N ALA A 189 2.78 -12.81 -19.41
CA ALA A 189 1.76 -12.88 -20.45
C ALA A 189 0.43 -13.50 -19.98
N ASP A 190 0.46 -14.31 -18.91
CA ASP A 190 -0.73 -14.94 -18.34
C ASP A 190 -1.53 -13.96 -17.45
N PHE A 191 -1.00 -12.77 -17.20
CA PHE A 191 -1.56 -11.71 -16.35
C PHE A 191 -1.73 -10.41 -17.15
N PRO A 192 -2.71 -10.35 -18.07
CA PRO A 192 -2.88 -9.24 -18.99
C PRO A 192 -3.54 -8.01 -18.36
N GLU A 193 -4.08 -8.12 -17.15
CA GLU A 193 -4.82 -7.02 -16.54
C GLU A 193 -3.88 -5.97 -15.95
N THR A 194 -4.25 -4.69 -16.08
CA THR A 194 -3.45 -3.60 -15.52
C THR A 194 -3.34 -3.68 -13.99
N VAL A 195 -4.35 -4.28 -13.33
CA VAL A 195 -4.36 -4.48 -11.88
C VAL A 195 -3.26 -5.46 -11.44
N ASP A 196 -2.93 -6.45 -12.26
CA ASP A 196 -1.88 -7.44 -11.97
C ASP A 196 -0.52 -6.77 -11.85
N GLY A 197 -0.22 -5.85 -12.76
CA GLY A 197 1.01 -5.06 -12.73
C GLY A 197 1.15 -4.20 -11.47
N VAL A 198 0.03 -3.64 -10.96
CA VAL A 198 0.02 -2.88 -9.72
C VAL A 198 0.29 -3.79 -8.53
N VAL A 199 -0.36 -4.96 -8.46
CA VAL A 199 -0.15 -5.94 -7.37
C VAL A 199 1.29 -6.43 -7.34
N PHE A 200 1.87 -6.80 -8.49
CA PHE A 200 3.26 -7.25 -8.57
C PHE A 200 4.27 -6.15 -8.22
N GLY A 201 4.00 -4.91 -8.63
CA GLY A 201 4.82 -3.75 -8.27
C GLY A 201 4.83 -3.50 -6.76
N ILE A 202 3.66 -3.52 -6.12
CA ILE A 202 3.55 -3.37 -4.67
C ILE A 202 4.23 -4.54 -3.96
N ALA A 203 4.03 -5.78 -4.43
CA ALA A 203 4.66 -6.97 -3.86
C ALA A 203 6.19 -6.92 -3.92
N ALA A 204 6.75 -6.50 -5.06
CA ALA A 204 8.19 -6.29 -5.21
C ALA A 204 8.71 -5.17 -4.29
N GLY A 205 7.99 -4.05 -4.20
CA GLY A 205 8.36 -2.92 -3.34
C GLY A 205 8.27 -3.22 -1.84
N ILE A 206 7.32 -4.06 -1.42
CA ILE A 206 7.21 -4.52 -0.03
C ILE A 206 8.33 -5.49 0.35
N GLY A 207 8.80 -6.30 -0.62
CA GLY A 207 9.92 -7.21 -0.40
C GLY A 207 11.28 -6.49 -0.28
N PHE A 208 11.48 -5.40 -1.03
CA PHE A 208 12.73 -4.65 -1.11
C PHE A 208 13.10 -3.93 0.19
#